data_AF-A0A2M9LLI8-F1
#
_entry.id   AF-A0A2M9LLI8-F1
#
_cell.length_a   1.000
_cell.length_b   1.000
_cell.length_c   1.000
_cell.angle_alpha   90.00
_cell.angle_beta   90.00
_cell.angle_gamma   90.00
#
_symmetry.space_group_name_H-M   'P 1'
#
loop_
_entity.id
_entity.type
_entity.pdbx_description
1 polymer ?
#
loop_
_entity_poly.entity_id
_entity_poly.type
_entity_poly.pdbx_seq_one_letter_code
_entity_poly.pdbx_strand_id
1 'polypeptide(L)'
;MAKAFNSEGIEPPAAKTWPSTMVAKMLRNPRYAGMVSYAGRHRVNAVTAGDGWTLVLFDEHGRPLLGAWEPIVTPKNWSQVQFELQRRRQKAGIKPGESGATPVVRYFLSGILRCNKCHRGLVGHRYKQRRTGKIIRNYE
;
A
#
# COMPACT_ATOMS: atom_id res chain seq x y z
N MET A 1 -0.55 -2.31 -12.69
CA MET A 1 0.68 -3.06 -12.35
C MET A 1 0.38 -4.37 -11.65
N ALA A 2 -0.03 -4.43 -10.38
CA ALA A 2 -0.27 -5.73 -9.70
C ALA A 2 -1.19 -6.69 -10.48
N LYS A 3 -2.29 -6.19 -11.05
CA LYS A 3 -3.17 -6.98 -11.92
C LYS A 3 -2.48 -7.49 -13.20
N ALA A 4 -1.61 -6.67 -13.79
CA ALA A 4 -0.89 -7.00 -15.03
C ALA A 4 0.15 -8.11 -14.78
N PHE A 5 0.94 -8.02 -13.71
CA PHE A 5 1.88 -9.08 -13.33
C PHE A 5 1.17 -10.42 -13.09
N ASN A 6 0.00 -10.39 -12.44
CA ASN A 6 -0.80 -11.60 -12.24
C ASN A 6 -1.37 -12.16 -13.55
N SER A 7 -1.74 -11.31 -14.52
CA SER A 7 -2.23 -11.79 -15.84
C SER A 7 -1.09 -12.30 -16.73
N GLU A 8 0.10 -11.73 -16.58
CA GLU A 8 1.31 -12.12 -17.33
C GLU A 8 2.01 -13.36 -16.73
N GLY A 9 1.53 -13.88 -15.60
CA GLY A 9 2.09 -15.06 -14.95
C GLY A 9 3.43 -14.81 -14.23
N ILE A 10 3.79 -13.56 -13.94
CA ILE A 10 4.99 -13.22 -13.19
C ILE A 10 4.78 -13.59 -11.72
N GLU A 11 5.61 -14.46 -11.17
CA GLU A 11 5.48 -14.91 -9.78
C GLU A 11 6.15 -13.93 -8.79
N PRO A 12 5.50 -13.58 -7.66
CA PRO A 12 6.12 -12.79 -6.62
C PRO A 12 7.00 -13.67 -5.70
N PRO A 13 8.07 -13.12 -5.09
CA PRO A 13 9.05 -13.92 -4.33
C PRO A 13 8.51 -14.75 -3.16
N ALA A 14 7.41 -14.33 -2.53
CA ALA A 14 6.91 -14.94 -1.28
C ALA A 14 5.38 -15.01 -1.18
N ALA A 15 4.65 -14.73 -2.27
CA ALA A 15 3.19 -14.67 -2.26
C ALA A 15 2.60 -15.52 -3.39
N LYS A 16 1.29 -15.82 -3.32
CA LYS A 16 0.61 -16.54 -4.41
C LYS A 16 0.22 -15.64 -5.58
N THR A 17 0.04 -14.35 -5.32
CA THR A 17 -0.29 -13.31 -6.31
C THR A 17 0.36 -12.01 -5.89
N TRP A 18 0.62 -11.11 -6.84
CA TRP A 18 1.12 -9.77 -6.58
C TRP A 18 0.06 -8.93 -5.87
N PRO A 19 0.23 -8.58 -4.57
CA PRO A 19 -0.65 -7.64 -3.92
C PRO A 19 -0.24 -6.21 -4.27
N SER A 20 -1.23 -5.32 -4.41
CA SER A 20 -0.98 -3.90 -4.73
C SER A 20 -0.07 -3.21 -3.73
N THR A 21 -0.16 -3.59 -2.45
CA THR A 21 0.67 -3.07 -1.35
C THR A 21 2.15 -3.41 -1.52
N MET A 22 2.49 -4.60 -2.04
CA MET A 22 3.87 -5.00 -2.27
C MET A 22 4.49 -4.20 -3.42
N VAL A 23 3.80 -4.11 -4.56
CA VAL A 23 4.24 -3.27 -5.69
C VAL A 23 4.41 -1.82 -5.23
N ALA A 24 3.47 -1.30 -4.44
CA ALA A 24 3.53 0.07 -3.95
C ALA A 24 4.68 0.29 -2.94
N LYS A 25 5.08 -0.72 -2.17
CA LYS A 25 6.28 -0.66 -1.31
C LYS A 25 7.56 -0.68 -2.14
N MET A 26 7.62 -1.53 -3.17
CA MET A 26 8.77 -1.59 -4.08
C MET A 26 9.01 -0.25 -4.77
N LEU A 27 7.97 0.37 -5.34
CA LEU A 27 8.09 1.67 -6.02
C LEU A 27 8.55 2.81 -5.10
N ARG A 28 8.35 2.71 -3.78
CA ARG A 28 8.75 3.72 -2.79
C ARG A 28 10.09 3.43 -2.13
N ASN A 29 10.75 2.32 -2.44
CA ASN A 29 12.00 1.96 -1.81
C ASN A 29 13.15 2.77 -2.44
N PRO A 30 13.80 3.69 -1.71
CA PRO A 30 14.85 4.53 -2.26
C PRO A 30 16.16 3.75 -2.47
N ARG A 31 16.31 2.55 -1.90
CA ARG A 31 17.50 1.71 -2.12
C ARG A 31 17.68 1.30 -3.57
N TYR A 32 16.58 1.15 -4.32
CA TYR A 32 16.65 0.89 -5.76
C TYR A 32 17.27 2.05 -6.54
N ALA A 33 17.25 3.26 -5.98
CA ALA A 33 17.87 4.44 -6.52
C ALA A 33 19.30 4.71 -5.97
N GLY A 34 19.89 3.75 -5.24
CA GLY A 34 21.22 3.91 -4.64
C GLY A 34 21.24 4.73 -3.35
N MET A 35 20.09 5.14 -2.83
CA MET A 35 20.02 5.95 -1.61
C MET A 35 19.87 5.08 -0.36
N VAL A 36 20.51 5.47 0.73
CA VAL A 36 20.38 4.79 2.02
C VAL A 36 19.05 5.16 2.67
N SER A 37 18.35 4.13 3.15
CA SER A 37 17.12 4.29 3.92
C SER A 37 17.22 3.67 5.30
N TYR A 38 16.60 4.30 6.28
CA TYR A 38 16.43 3.76 7.61
C TYR A 38 15.01 4.05 8.09
N ALA A 39 14.33 3.08 8.69
CA ALA A 39 12.97 3.25 9.22
C ALA A 39 12.90 2.99 10.74
N GLY A 40 14.05 3.01 11.42
CA GLY A 40 14.16 2.65 12.84
C GLY A 40 13.81 3.79 13.81
N ARG A 41 13.85 3.46 15.11
CA ARG A 41 13.39 4.34 16.21
C ARG A 41 14.22 5.61 16.41
N HIS A 42 15.46 5.64 15.92
CA HIS A 42 16.40 6.76 16.14
C HIS A 42 16.23 7.92 15.14
N ARG A 43 15.10 8.01 14.43
CA ARG A 43 14.86 9.12 13.49
C ARG A 43 14.23 10.29 14.21
N VAL A 44 14.71 11.49 13.89
CA VAL A 44 14.17 12.75 14.40
C VAL A 44 12.72 12.95 13.91
N ASN A 45 12.45 12.56 12.67
CA ASN A 45 11.12 12.65 12.05
C ASN A 45 10.54 11.27 11.75
N ALA A 46 9.23 11.11 12.02
CA ALA A 46 8.51 9.90 11.71
C ALA A 46 8.36 9.70 10.19
N VAL A 47 8.36 8.44 9.76
CA VAL A 47 8.09 8.07 8.36
C VAL A 47 6.64 8.41 8.04
N THR A 48 6.43 9.21 6.99
CA THR A 48 5.07 9.57 6.57
C THR A 48 4.50 8.46 5.70
N ALA A 49 3.31 7.97 6.05
CA ALA A 49 2.66 6.89 5.32
C ALA A 49 2.46 7.26 3.84
N GLY A 50 3.01 6.44 2.95
CA GLY A 50 2.87 6.60 1.51
C GLY A 50 3.87 7.56 0.86
N ASP A 51 4.81 8.12 1.61
CA ASP A 51 5.91 8.95 1.09
C ASP A 51 7.25 8.20 1.15
N GLY A 52 7.87 7.99 -0.01
CA GLY A 52 9.17 7.35 -0.14
C GLY A 52 10.34 8.25 0.28
N TRP A 53 10.19 9.58 0.20
CA TRP A 53 11.25 10.52 0.54
C TRP A 53 11.54 10.55 2.03
N THR A 54 10.51 10.41 2.86
CA THR A 54 10.74 10.31 4.31
C THR A 54 11.63 9.15 4.69
N LEU A 55 11.78 8.10 3.89
CA LEU A 55 12.68 6.97 4.17
C LEU A 55 14.16 7.25 3.89
N VAL A 56 14.47 8.28 3.10
CA VAL A 56 15.83 8.64 2.71
C VAL A 56 16.58 9.27 3.89
N LEU A 57 17.86 8.92 4.05
CA LEU A 57 18.77 9.62 4.93
C LEU A 57 19.50 10.73 4.16
N PHE A 58 19.64 11.89 4.79
CA PHE A 58 20.32 13.04 4.22
C PHE A 58 21.56 13.37 5.05
N ASP A 59 22.61 13.88 4.39
CA ASP A 59 23.78 14.44 5.05
C ASP A 59 23.48 15.82 5.67
N GLU A 60 24.47 16.40 6.37
CA GLU A 60 24.35 17.73 6.98
C GLU A 60 24.11 18.85 5.96
N HIS A 61 24.42 18.60 4.68
CA HIS A 61 24.20 19.52 3.57
C HIS A 61 22.86 19.28 2.86
N GLY A 62 22.02 18.37 3.37
CA GLY A 62 20.71 18.06 2.80
C GLY A 62 20.76 17.22 1.51
N ARG A 63 21.86 16.54 1.22
CA ARG A 63 22.00 15.63 0.07
C ARG A 63 21.66 14.19 0.48
N PRO A 64 20.97 13.42 -0.38
CA PRO A 64 20.70 12.01 -0.11
C PRO A 64 22.00 11.23 0.10
N LEU A 65 22.10 10.49 1.20
CA LEU A 65 23.24 9.64 1.46
C LEU A 65 23.20 8.44 0.50
N LEU A 66 24.26 8.27 -0.28
CA LEU A 66 24.38 7.21 -1.27
C LEU A 66 25.01 5.95 -0.65
N GLY A 67 24.45 4.79 -1.00
CA GLY A 67 24.96 3.50 -0.60
C GLY A 67 26.13 3.04 -1.46
N ALA A 68 26.87 2.04 -0.98
CA ALA A 68 27.99 1.44 -1.70
C ALA A 68 27.57 0.40 -2.77
N TRP A 69 26.29 0.36 -3.16
CA TRP A 69 25.76 -0.62 -4.12
C TRP A 69 25.34 0.04 -5.42
N GLU A 70 25.35 -0.73 -6.51
CA GLU A 70 24.89 -0.29 -7.82
C GLU A 70 23.36 -0.05 -7.81
N PRO A 71 22.88 1.14 -8.21
CA PRO A 71 21.46 1.42 -8.29
C PRO A 71 20.77 0.64 -9.42
N ILE A 72 19.56 0.13 -9.15
CA ILE A 72 18.72 -0.53 -10.17
C ILE A 72 18.09 0.50 -11.11
N VAL A 73 17.75 1.67 -10.56
CA VAL A 73 17.17 2.80 -11.31
C VAL A 73 17.90 4.08 -10.96
N THR A 74 17.92 5.06 -11.87
CA THR A 74 18.55 6.34 -11.57
C THR A 74 17.77 7.10 -10.47
N PRO A 75 18.47 7.90 -9.63
CA PRO A 75 17.84 8.82 -8.67
C PRO A 75 16.75 9.71 -9.28
N LYS A 76 16.99 10.17 -10.52
CA LYS A 76 16.04 11.00 -11.27
C LYS A 76 14.75 10.24 -11.58
N ASN A 77 14.85 9.02 -12.12
CA ASN A 77 13.67 8.23 -12.47
C ASN A 77 12.85 7.86 -11.22
N TRP A 78 13.52 7.49 -10.13
CA TRP A 78 12.84 7.19 -8.89
C TRP A 78 12.11 8.42 -8.31
N SER A 79 12.75 9.59 -8.34
CA SER A 79 12.16 10.87 -7.93
C SER A 79 10.89 11.19 -8.72
N GLN A 80 10.92 11.01 -10.04
CA GLN A 80 9.74 11.21 -10.91
C GLN A 80 8.59 10.28 -10.53
N VAL A 81 8.87 9.02 -10.21
CA VAL A 81 7.86 8.08 -9.72
C VAL A 81 7.26 8.56 -8.39
N GLN A 82 8.08 9.07 -7.46
CA GLN A 82 7.56 9.59 -6.19
C GLN A 82 6.63 10.80 -6.40
N PHE A 83 7.00 11.73 -7.29
CA PHE A 83 6.16 12.89 -7.61
C PHE A 83 4.82 12.47 -8.23
N GLU A 84 4.82 11.52 -9.16
CA GLU A 84 3.58 11.01 -9.76
C GLU A 84 2.72 10.26 -8.73
N LEU A 85 3.32 9.46 -7.84
CA LEU A 85 2.59 8.82 -6.74
C LEU A 85 1.95 9.84 -5.80
N GLN A 86 2.68 10.91 -5.46
CA GLN A 86 2.17 11.98 -4.61
C GLN A 86 1.03 12.75 -5.30
N ARG A 87 1.17 13.07 -6.58
CA ARG A 87 0.11 13.68 -7.40
C ARG A 87 -1.16 12.83 -7.42
N ARG A 88 -1.03 11.50 -7.56
CA ARG A 88 -2.18 10.58 -7.50
C ARG A 88 -2.87 10.58 -6.15
N ARG A 89 -2.11 10.65 -5.06
CA ARG A 89 -2.66 10.74 -3.69
C ARG A 89 -3.44 12.03 -3.49
N GLN A 90 -2.88 13.15 -3.92
CA GLN A 90 -3.54 14.46 -3.86
C GLN A 90 -4.84 14.47 -4.67
N LYS A 91 -4.81 13.93 -5.90
CA LYS A 91 -6.02 13.79 -6.74
C LYS A 91 -7.10 12.92 -6.09
N ALA A 92 -6.70 11.93 -5.29
CA ALA A 92 -7.60 11.09 -4.52
C ALA A 92 -8.08 11.72 -3.19
N GLY A 93 -7.68 12.97 -2.90
CA GLY A 93 -8.05 13.66 -1.67
C GLY A 93 -7.38 13.11 -0.40
N ILE A 94 -6.32 12.31 -0.55
CA ILE A 94 -5.61 11.69 0.59
C ILE A 94 -4.56 12.68 1.10
N LYS A 95 -4.68 13.10 2.35
CA LYS A 95 -3.72 14.03 2.96
C LYS A 95 -2.35 13.35 3.22
N PRO A 96 -1.26 14.12 3.35
CA PRO A 96 0.02 13.60 3.80
C PRO A 96 -0.14 12.87 5.15
N GLY A 97 0.48 11.69 5.28
CA GLY A 97 0.40 10.88 6.50
C GLY A 97 -0.88 10.06 6.66
N GLU A 98 -1.93 10.35 5.89
CA GLU A 98 -3.16 9.56 5.90
C GLU A 98 -3.06 8.35 4.97
N SER A 99 -3.64 7.24 5.41
CA SER A 99 -3.96 6.14 4.50
C SER A 99 -5.27 6.47 3.79
N GLY A 100 -5.36 6.18 2.48
CA GLY A 100 -6.65 6.30 1.79
C GLY A 100 -7.71 5.44 2.49
N ALA A 101 -8.98 5.85 2.39
CA ALA A 101 -10.07 5.11 3.00
C ALA A 101 -10.02 3.64 2.57
N THR A 102 -10.02 2.73 3.55
CA THR A 102 -10.20 1.30 3.28
C THR A 102 -11.50 1.16 2.50
N PRO A 103 -11.50 0.50 1.33
CA PRO A 103 -12.73 0.28 0.58
C PRO A 103 -13.73 -0.43 1.48
N VAL A 104 -14.76 0.28 1.93
CA VAL A 104 -15.87 -0.34 2.64
C VAL A 104 -16.64 -1.12 1.60
N VAL A 105 -16.54 -2.45 1.67
CA VAL A 105 -17.34 -3.33 0.81
C VAL A 105 -18.78 -3.19 1.24
N ARG A 106 -19.51 -2.29 0.57
CA ARG A 106 -20.96 -2.14 0.75
C ARG A 106 -21.63 -3.36 0.12
N TYR A 107 -22.38 -4.09 0.94
CA TYR A 107 -23.26 -5.16 0.51
C TYR A 107 -24.70 -4.63 0.47
N PHE A 108 -25.60 -5.34 -0.21
CA PHE A 108 -26.97 -4.87 -0.49
C PHE A 108 -27.71 -4.33 0.73
N LEU A 109 -27.52 -4.98 1.89
CA LEU A 109 -28.19 -4.64 3.15
C LEU A 109 -27.36 -3.75 4.10
N SER A 110 -26.24 -3.20 3.63
CA SER A 110 -25.40 -2.31 4.44
C SER A 110 -26.18 -1.06 4.88
N GLY A 111 -26.25 -0.84 6.19
CA GLY A 111 -26.99 0.29 6.78
C GLY A 111 -28.49 0.04 6.99
N ILE A 112 -29.02 -1.09 6.49
CA ILE A 112 -30.43 -1.48 6.64
C ILE A 112 -30.57 -2.51 7.77
N LEU A 113 -29.80 -3.59 7.71
CA LEU A 113 -29.89 -4.68 8.67
C LEU A 113 -29.36 -4.26 10.04
N ARG A 114 -30.17 -4.48 11.08
CA ARG A 114 -29.81 -4.26 12.49
C ARG A 114 -30.12 -5.49 13.32
N CYS A 115 -29.27 -5.76 14.32
CA CYS A 115 -29.51 -6.84 15.27
C CYS A 115 -30.76 -6.53 16.12
N ASN A 116 -31.70 -7.47 16.22
CA ASN A 116 -32.90 -7.28 17.04
C ASN A 116 -32.59 -7.16 18.55
N LYS A 117 -31.47 -7.73 19.01
CA LYS A 117 -31.10 -7.71 20.44
C LYS A 117 -30.38 -6.44 20.87
N CYS A 118 -29.48 -5.92 20.03
CA CYS A 118 -28.61 -4.79 20.39
C CYS A 118 -28.70 -3.58 19.44
N HIS A 119 -29.54 -3.67 18.39
CA HIS A 119 -29.80 -2.63 17.38
C HIS A 119 -28.58 -2.08 16.61
N ARG A 120 -27.40 -2.69 16.79
CA ARG A 120 -26.21 -2.44 15.99
C ARG A 120 -26.41 -2.93 14.55
N GLY A 121 -25.78 -2.26 13.59
CA GLY A 121 -25.78 -2.70 12.20
C GLY A 121 -25.08 -4.06 12.05
N LEU A 122 -25.70 -4.99 11.33
CA LEU A 122 -25.07 -6.28 11.03
C LEU A 122 -23.88 -6.08 10.06
N VAL A 123 -22.98 -7.04 9.96
CA VAL A 123 -21.83 -7.08 9.06
C VAL A 123 -21.99 -8.26 8.11
N GLY A 124 -21.84 -8.00 6.81
CA GLY A 124 -21.92 -9.02 5.77
C GLY A 124 -20.61 -9.78 5.62
N HIS A 125 -20.64 -11.08 5.89
CA HIS A 125 -19.56 -12.02 5.61
C HIS A 125 -19.84 -12.79 4.32
N ARG A 126 -18.81 -12.97 3.49
CA ARG A 126 -18.88 -13.78 2.26
C ARG A 126 -17.77 -14.82 2.29
N TYR A 127 -18.13 -16.09 2.20
CA TYR A 127 -17.16 -17.19 2.09
C TYR A 127 -17.59 -18.21 1.05
N LYS A 128 -16.62 -18.95 0.51
CA LYS A 128 -16.85 -20.05 -0.42
C LYS A 128 -16.94 -21.35 0.37
N GLN A 129 -18.08 -22.02 0.33
CA GLN A 129 -18.26 -23.31 1.02
C GLN A 129 -17.33 -24.35 0.37
N ARG A 130 -16.47 -24.98 1.18
CA ARG A 130 -15.44 -25.93 0.67
C ARG A 130 -16.03 -27.12 -0.09
N ARG A 131 -17.17 -27.65 0.37
CA ARG A 131 -17.78 -28.87 -0.18
C ARG A 131 -18.53 -28.66 -1.49
N THR A 132 -19.26 -27.56 -1.62
CA THR A 132 -20.14 -27.31 -2.78
C THR A 132 -19.61 -26.24 -3.72
N GLY A 133 -18.59 -25.49 -3.31
CA GLY A 133 -18.09 -24.32 -4.02
C GLY A 133 -19.05 -23.12 -4.03
N LYS A 134 -20.25 -23.24 -3.45
CA LYS A 134 -21.23 -22.15 -3.40
C LYS A 134 -20.72 -20.99 -2.55
N ILE A 135 -21.03 -19.78 -2.99
CA ILE A 135 -20.73 -18.56 -2.24
C ILE A 135 -21.88 -18.34 -1.25
N ILE A 136 -21.58 -18.45 0.05
CA ILE A 136 -22.53 -18.17 1.13
C ILE A 136 -22.30 -16.74 1.61
N ARG A 137 -23.41 -16.03 1.85
CA ARG A 137 -23.43 -14.69 2.43
C ARG A 137 -24.15 -14.77 3.77
N ASN A 138 -23.45 -14.49 4.85
CA ASN A 138 -23.99 -14.42 6.21
C ASN A 138 -23.99 -12.97 6.69
N TYR A 139 -24.93 -12.61 7.55
CA TYR A 139 -25.02 -11.29 8.16
C TYR A 139 -25.07 -11.47 9.69
N GLU A 140 -24.07 -10.96 10.40
CA GLU A 140 -23.88 -11.15 11.86
C GLU A 140 -23.68 -9.82 12.60
#